data_AF-A0A7C2WQ48-F1
#
_entry.id   AF-A0A7C2WQ48-F1
#
_cell.length_a   1.000
_cell.length_b   1.000
_cell.length_c   1.000
_cell.angle_alpha   90.00
_cell.angle_beta   90.00
_cell.angle_gamma   90.00
#
_symmetry.space_group_name_H-M   'P 1'
#
loop_
_entity.id
_entity.type
_entity.pdbx_description
1 polymer ?
#
loop_
_entity_poly.entity_id
_entity_poly.type
_entity_poly.pdbx_seq_one_letter_code
_entity_poly.pdbx_strand_id
1 'polypeptide(L)'
;MSLRGFLEQMEAEREILHIKEKISPRFEIAAMMKAFDDGPILLFENVKGYSAKVVANVCATRKRICRALNISEERLYQKLIEAWRNPTKPKIVKDAPVKEVIREKFSLSEIPILTHFKYDAG
;
A
#
# COMPACT_ATOMS: atom_id res chain seq x y z
N MET A 1 12.25 -7.82 1.54
CA MET A 1 11.06 -7.37 2.27
C MET A 1 9.87 -7.38 1.33
N SER A 2 8.77 -8.02 1.70
CA SER A 2 7.50 -7.98 0.95
C SER A 2 6.53 -7.00 1.61
N LEU A 3 5.44 -6.61 0.93
CA LEU A 3 4.40 -5.77 1.54
C LEU A 3 3.85 -6.42 2.82
N ARG A 4 3.54 -7.73 2.79
CA ARG A 4 3.04 -8.46 3.96
C ARG A 4 4.00 -8.38 5.15
N GLY A 5 5.30 -8.63 4.91
CA GLY A 5 6.30 -8.54 5.98
C GLY A 5 6.45 -7.13 6.54
N PHE A 6 6.30 -6.09 5.72
CA PHE A 6 6.28 -4.71 6.21
C PHE A 6 5.04 -4.41 7.05
N LEU A 7 3.85 -4.89 6.62
CA LEU A 7 2.62 -4.71 7.40
C LEU A 7 2.69 -5.45 8.75
N GLU A 8 3.28 -6.65 8.81
CA GLU A 8 3.52 -7.36 10.07
C GLU A 8 4.40 -6.55 11.04
N GLN A 9 5.45 -5.90 10.53
CA GLN A 9 6.27 -5.00 11.34
C GLN A 9 5.44 -3.82 11.85
N MET A 10 4.65 -3.18 10.98
CA MET A 10 3.82 -2.03 11.36
C MET A 10 2.69 -2.42 12.33
N GLU A 11 2.17 -3.64 12.27
CA GLU A 11 1.21 -4.17 13.23
C GLU A 11 1.81 -4.22 14.65
N ALA A 12 3.03 -4.76 14.77
CA ALA A 12 3.75 -4.83 16.05
C ALA A 12 4.04 -3.43 16.63
N GLU A 13 4.23 -2.43 15.76
CA GLU A 13 4.43 -1.04 16.14
C GLU A 13 3.12 -0.26 16.37
N ARG A 14 1.95 -0.91 16.23
CA ARG A 14 0.61 -0.30 16.35
C ARG A 14 0.38 0.86 15.37
N GLU A 15 0.93 0.72 14.17
CA GLU A 15 0.90 1.70 13.09
C GLU A 15 -0.17 1.41 12.02
N ILE A 16 -1.03 0.41 12.27
CA ILE A 16 -2.13 0.00 11.39
C ILE A 16 -3.47 0.20 12.11
N LEU A 17 -4.42 0.82 11.41
CA LEU A 17 -5.82 0.89 11.79
C LEU A 17 -6.64 -0.07 10.92
N HIS A 18 -7.26 -1.06 11.57
CA HIS A 18 -8.16 -2.01 10.93
C HIS A 18 -9.57 -1.44 10.81
N ILE A 19 -10.10 -1.42 9.59
CA ILE A 19 -11.44 -0.95 9.26
C ILE A 19 -12.26 -2.16 8.82
N LYS A 20 -13.20 -2.58 9.69
CA LYS A 20 -13.96 -3.82 9.53
C LYS A 20 -15.33 -3.59 8.89
N GLU A 21 -15.79 -2.34 8.95
CA GLU A 21 -17.02 -1.87 8.33
C GLU A 21 -16.94 -2.06 6.80
N LYS A 22 -18.12 -2.23 6.18
CA LYS A 22 -18.21 -2.37 4.73
C LYS A 22 -18.13 -1.00 4.07
N ILE A 23 -16.98 -0.69 3.47
CA ILE A 23 -16.70 0.63 2.88
C ILE A 23 -16.75 0.59 1.35
N SER A 24 -17.32 1.63 0.74
CA SER A 24 -17.36 1.81 -0.71
C SER A 24 -15.99 2.23 -1.28
N PRO A 25 -15.49 1.57 -2.35
CA PRO A 25 -14.29 2.03 -3.05
C PRO A 25 -14.52 3.33 -3.83
N ARG A 26 -15.78 3.70 -4.04
CA ARG A 26 -16.17 4.99 -4.62
C ARG A 26 -16.31 6.01 -3.50
N PHE A 27 -15.39 6.97 -3.48
CA PHE A 27 -15.30 8.14 -2.59
C PHE A 27 -15.04 7.86 -1.11
N GLU A 28 -15.65 6.85 -0.49
CA GLU A 28 -15.56 6.66 0.97
C GLU A 28 -14.15 6.27 1.43
N ILE A 29 -13.52 5.27 0.80
CA ILE A 29 -12.13 4.89 1.10
C ILE A 29 -11.20 6.10 0.95
N ALA A 30 -11.33 6.84 -0.16
CA ALA A 30 -10.51 8.02 -0.42
C ALA A 30 -10.75 9.16 0.59
N ALA A 31 -12.00 9.39 1.00
CA ALA A 31 -12.34 10.37 2.03
C ALA A 31 -11.71 10.00 3.37
N MET A 32 -11.70 8.71 3.75
CA MET A 32 -11.03 8.26 4.96
C MET A 32 -9.51 8.36 4.85
N MET A 33 -8.91 7.99 3.71
CA MET A 33 -7.48 8.22 3.47
C MET A 33 -7.09 9.67 3.73
N LYS A 34 -7.92 10.63 3.27
CA LYS A 34 -7.70 12.05 3.48
C LYS A 34 -7.98 12.51 4.91
N ALA A 35 -8.97 11.93 5.59
CA ALA A 35 -9.27 12.26 6.99
C ALA A 35 -8.14 11.80 7.94
N PHE A 36 -7.43 10.73 7.58
CA PHE A 36 -6.26 10.20 8.28
C PHE A 36 -4.95 10.54 7.54
N ASP A 37 -4.87 11.72 6.91
CA ASP A 37 -3.63 12.20 6.27
C ASP A 37 -2.50 12.27 7.31
N ASP A 38 -1.27 11.92 6.90
CA ASP A 38 -0.11 11.72 7.80
C ASP A 38 -0.35 10.73 8.98
N GLY A 39 -1.45 9.97 8.93
CA GLY A 39 -1.89 9.06 10.00
C GLY A 39 -1.37 7.62 9.86
N PRO A 40 -2.06 6.64 10.50
CA PRO A 40 -1.71 5.23 10.40
C PRO A 40 -1.94 4.66 9.00
N ILE A 41 -1.42 3.47 8.76
CA ILE A 41 -1.86 2.63 7.63
C ILE A 41 -3.33 2.27 7.85
N LEU A 42 -4.14 2.38 6.80
CA LEU A 42 -5.53 1.97 6.84
C LEU A 42 -5.66 0.62 6.15
N LEU A 43 -6.17 -0.40 6.87
CA LEU A 43 -6.47 -1.71 6.33
C LEU A 43 -7.98 -1.93 6.27
N PHE A 44 -8.54 -1.84 5.08
CA PHE A 44 -9.96 -2.02 4.79
C PHE A 44 -10.23 -3.50 4.53
N GLU A 45 -10.89 -4.16 5.48
CA GLU A 45 -11.10 -5.59 5.43
C GLU A 45 -12.33 -6.00 4.63
N ASN A 46 -13.29 -5.08 4.43
CA ASN A 46 -14.55 -5.33 3.76
C ASN A 46 -14.85 -4.22 2.75
N VAL A 47 -14.53 -4.46 1.48
CA VAL A 47 -14.76 -3.49 0.40
C VAL A 47 -16.05 -3.84 -0.34
N LYS A 48 -16.98 -2.89 -0.44
CA LYS A 48 -18.31 -3.11 -1.02
C LYS A 48 -18.21 -3.58 -2.47
N GLY A 49 -18.64 -4.83 -2.70
CA GLY A 49 -18.69 -5.44 -4.04
C GLY A 49 -17.44 -6.24 -4.40
N TYR A 50 -16.46 -6.36 -3.50
CA TYR A 50 -15.18 -6.99 -3.78
C TYR A 50 -14.80 -7.98 -2.65
N SER A 51 -14.13 -9.07 -3.00
CA SER A 51 -13.54 -10.00 -2.02
C SER A 51 -12.17 -9.54 -1.54
N ALA A 52 -11.50 -8.69 -2.31
CA ALA A 52 -10.18 -8.16 -1.99
C ALA A 52 -10.25 -7.12 -0.87
N LYS A 53 -9.24 -7.16 0.01
CA LYS A 53 -8.96 -6.11 0.99
C LYS A 53 -8.20 -4.97 0.32
N VAL A 54 -8.33 -3.75 0.86
CA VAL A 54 -7.55 -2.58 0.42
C VAL A 54 -6.66 -2.12 1.56
N VAL A 55 -5.41 -1.80 1.26
CA VAL A 55 -4.49 -1.14 2.18
C VAL A 55 -4.11 0.23 1.62
N ALA A 56 -4.14 1.27 2.45
CA ALA A 56 -3.85 2.63 2.06
C ALA A 56 -2.95 3.34 3.10
N ASN A 57 -2.48 4.55 2.77
CA ASN A 57 -1.60 5.36 3.61
C ASN A 57 -0.26 4.68 4.00
N VAL A 58 0.18 3.67 3.23
CA VAL A 58 1.43 2.91 3.47
C VAL A 58 2.68 3.76 3.46
N CYS A 59 2.67 4.88 2.74
CA CYS A 59 3.79 5.82 2.66
C CYS A 59 3.43 7.21 3.19
N ALA A 60 2.39 7.32 4.04
CA ALA A 60 1.84 8.62 4.43
C ALA A 60 2.78 9.46 5.31
N THR A 61 3.81 8.89 5.94
CA THR A 61 4.73 9.66 6.79
C THR A 61 6.19 9.43 6.44
N ARG A 62 7.00 10.48 6.59
CA ARG A 62 8.46 10.41 6.41
C ARG A 62 9.08 9.33 7.30
N LYS A 63 8.67 9.28 8.57
CA LYS A 63 9.10 8.26 9.54
C LYS A 63 8.85 6.84 9.04
N ARG A 64 7.66 6.56 8.48
CA ARG A 64 7.28 5.25 7.95
C ARG A 64 8.09 4.87 6.70
N ILE A 65 8.34 5.83 5.81
CA ILE A 65 9.24 5.64 4.67
C ILE A 65 10.66 5.31 5.15
N CYS A 66 11.19 6.05 6.13
CA CYS A 66 12.54 5.82 6.65
C CYS A 66 12.66 4.47 7.36
N ARG A 67 11.62 4.04 8.10
CA ARG A 67 11.50 2.69 8.66
C ARG A 67 11.56 1.61 7.58
N ALA A 68 10.79 1.75 6.50
CA ALA A 68 10.80 0.80 5.38
C ALA A 68 12.18 0.70 4.70
N LEU A 69 12.95 1.79 4.72
CA LEU A 69 14.32 1.85 4.20
C LEU A 69 15.40 1.48 5.23
N ASN A 70 15.01 1.20 6.48
CA ASN A 70 15.88 0.94 7.62
C ASN A 70 16.96 2.03 7.83
N ILE A 71 16.53 3.28 7.85
CA ILE A 71 17.37 4.47 8.06
C ILE A 71 16.71 5.46 9.03
N SER A 72 17.50 6.38 9.58
CA SER A 72 16.98 7.54 10.28
C SER A 72 16.48 8.61 9.28
N GLU A 73 15.62 9.52 9.74
CA GLU A 73 14.99 10.52 8.88
C GLU A 73 15.97 11.54 8.30
N GLU A 74 17.06 11.83 9.01
CA GLU A 74 18.13 12.74 8.57
C GLU A 74 18.91 12.16 7.38
N ARG A 75 18.99 10.82 7.29
CA ARG A 75 19.74 10.12 6.24
C ARG A 75 18.96 9.88 4.96
N LEU A 76 17.68 10.22 4.91
CA LEU A 76 16.81 9.89 3.77
C LEU A 76 17.37 10.40 2.43
N TYR A 77 17.73 11.68 2.33
CA TYR A 77 18.24 12.23 1.08
C TYR A 77 19.57 11.63 0.67
N GLN A 78 20.49 11.46 1.63
CA GLN A 78 21.77 10.79 1.36
C GLN A 78 21.55 9.39 0.79
N LYS A 79 20.68 8.59 1.43
CA LYS A 79 20.39 7.22 1.00
C LYS A 79 19.80 7.17 -0.42
N LEU A 80 18.90 8.11 -0.75
CA LEU A 80 18.29 8.18 -2.09
C LEU A 80 19.32 8.55 -3.16
N ILE A 81 20.21 9.52 -2.89
CA ILE A 81 21.27 9.93 -3.81
C ILE A 81 22.28 8.79 -4.03
N GLU A 82 22.68 8.11 -2.96
CA GLU A 82 23.57 6.95 -3.02
C GLU A 82 22.99 5.83 -3.88
N ALA A 83 21.69 5.52 -3.70
CA ALA A 83 20.98 4.49 -4.46
C ALA A 83 20.83 4.86 -5.94
N TRP A 84 20.57 6.14 -6.24
CA TRP A 84 20.47 6.64 -7.61
C TRP A 84 21.82 6.57 -8.35
N ARG A 85 22.92 6.90 -7.66
CA ARG A 85 24.29 6.84 -8.23
C ARG A 85 24.81 5.41 -8.37
N ASN A 86 24.36 4.49 -7.52
CA ASN A 86 24.85 3.11 -7.46
C ASN A 86 23.69 2.10 -7.53
N PRO A 87 22.97 2.01 -8.67
CA PRO A 87 21.85 1.09 -8.79
C PRO A 87 22.32 -0.36 -8.72
N THR A 88 21.60 -1.18 -7.97
CA THR A 88 21.82 -2.63 -7.94
C THR A 88 20.97 -3.32 -9.01
N LYS A 89 21.55 -4.28 -9.74
CA LYS A 89 20.78 -5.06 -10.73
C LYS A 89 19.76 -5.97 -10.02
N PRO A 90 18.52 -6.07 -10.51
CA PRO A 90 17.55 -7.00 -9.96
C PRO A 90 18.00 -8.45 -10.21
N LYS A 91 17.65 -9.34 -9.27
CA LYS A 91 17.86 -10.78 -9.44
C LYS A 91 16.71 -11.38 -10.24
N ILE A 92 17.03 -12.08 -11.34
CA ILE A 92 16.05 -12.86 -12.09
C ILE A 92 15.79 -14.17 -11.33
N VAL A 93 14.51 -14.47 -11.10
CA VAL A 93 14.06 -15.70 -10.44
C VAL A 93 13.08 -16.44 -11.35
N LYS A 94 13.05 -17.77 -11.27
CA LYS A 94 12.18 -18.60 -12.10
C LYS A 94 10.70 -18.50 -11.66
N ASP A 95 10.49 -18.44 -10.35
CA ASP A 95 9.18 -18.43 -9.73
C ASP A 95 9.05 -17.35 -8.64
N ALA A 96 7.81 -16.91 -8.36
CA ALA A 96 7.52 -15.86 -7.40
C ALA A 96 6.04 -15.92 -6.93
N PRO A 97 5.73 -15.51 -5.68
CA PRO A 97 4.35 -15.53 -5.14
C PRO A 97 3.31 -14.79 -5.97
N VAL A 98 3.71 -13.77 -6.75
CA VAL A 98 2.80 -13.05 -7.66
C VAL A 98 2.20 -13.94 -8.75
N LYS A 99 2.79 -15.11 -9.02
CA LYS A 99 2.33 -16.09 -10.02
C LYS A 99 1.39 -17.16 -9.45
N GLU A 100 1.01 -17.09 -8.17
CA GLU A 100 0.13 -18.08 -7.53
C GLU A 100 -1.25 -18.19 -8.22
N VAL A 101 -1.73 -17.10 -8.84
CA VAL A 101 -3.00 -17.08 -9.57
C VAL A 101 -2.78 -16.51 -10.98
N ILE A 102 -2.94 -17.34 -12.00
CA ILE A 102 -2.87 -16.95 -13.42
C ILE A 102 -4.23 -17.27 -14.06
N ARG A 103 -4.87 -16.26 -14.66
CA ARG A 103 -6.19 -16.38 -15.30
C ARG A 103 -6.14 -15.77 -16.70
N GLU A 104 -6.62 -16.50 -17.70
CA GLU A 104 -6.74 -15.99 -19.07
C GLU A 104 -8.03 -15.17 -19.26
N LYS A 105 -9.10 -15.53 -18.56
CA LYS A 105 -10.38 -14.83 -18.58
C LYS A 105 -10.58 -14.11 -17.25
N PHE A 106 -10.59 -12.79 -17.28
CA PHE A 106 -10.80 -11.94 -16.12
C PHE A 106 -11.36 -10.58 -16.55
N SER A 107 -12.00 -9.87 -15.62
CA SER A 107 -12.30 -8.45 -15.76
C SER A 107 -11.49 -7.63 -14.75
N LEU A 108 -10.96 -6.48 -15.18
CA LEU A 108 -10.32 -5.53 -14.26
C LEU A 108 -11.30 -4.96 -13.24
N SER A 109 -12.61 -4.98 -13.54
CA SER A 109 -13.67 -4.59 -12.61
C SER A 109 -13.80 -5.53 -11.40
N GLU A 110 -13.08 -6.66 -11.37
CA GLU A 110 -12.99 -7.53 -10.18
C GLU A 110 -12.02 -6.98 -9.12
N ILE A 111 -11.21 -5.97 -9.47
CA ILE A 111 -10.26 -5.32 -8.57
C ILE A 111 -10.91 -4.03 -8.03
N PRO A 112 -10.80 -3.75 -6.71
CA PRO A 112 -11.37 -2.54 -6.11
C PRO A 112 -10.55 -1.30 -6.48
N ILE A 113 -10.65 -0.85 -7.73
CA ILE A 113 -10.07 0.41 -8.19
C ILE A 113 -10.89 1.55 -7.57
N LEU A 114 -10.20 2.45 -6.87
CA LEU A 114 -10.84 3.52 -6.11
C LEU A 114 -11.16 4.72 -7.02
N THR A 115 -12.37 5.26 -6.88
CA THR A 115 -12.71 6.59 -7.40
C THR A 115 -12.54 7.59 -6.27
N HIS A 116 -11.67 8.57 -6.42
CA HIS A 116 -11.25 9.44 -5.33
C HIS A 116 -12.15 10.67 -5.21
N PHE A 117 -12.46 11.31 -6.34
CA PHE A 117 -13.21 12.56 -6.38
C PHE A 117 -14.42 12.47 -7.31
N LYS A 118 -15.41 13.33 -7.05
CA LYS A 118 -16.68 13.39 -7.80
C LYS A 118 -16.51 13.49 -9.32
N TYR A 119 -15.45 14.14 -9.78
CA TYR A 119 -15.19 14.43 -11.18
C TYR A 119 -14.09 13.54 -11.80
N ASP A 120 -13.64 12.51 -11.10
CA ASP A 120 -12.79 11.49 -11.71
C ASP A 120 -13.59 10.82 -12.85
N ALA A 121 -12.95 10.67 -14.01
CA ALA A 121 -13.58 10.11 -15.21
C ALA A 121 -13.85 8.59 -15.12
N GLY A 122 -13.25 7.94 -14.12
CA GLY A 122 -13.20 6.50 -13.92
C GLY A 122 -12.02 6.14 -13.03
#